data_AF-A0A527GWJ5-F1
#
_entry.id   AF-A0A527GWJ5-F1
#
_cell.length_a   1.000
_cell.length_b   1.000
_cell.length_c   1.000
_cell.angle_alpha   90.00
_cell.angle_beta   90.00
_cell.angle_gamma   90.00
#
_symmetry.space_group_name_H-M   'P 1'
#
loop_
_entity.id
_entity.type
_entity.pdbx_description
1 polymer ?
#
loop_
_entity_poly.entity_id
_entity_poly.type
_entity_poly.pdbx_seq_one_letter_code
_entity_poly.pdbx_strand_id
1 'polypeptide(L)'
;TLGQQNDAELYARIALERAEEELRLHPENANCACLGAIVLAFLGERDRAAKWLDRSLAIDPNDINVQYNAACTYALLGEFERSIDLLEAWLPQAGAEMRLWFKNDSDFASVRSHPRYQKLLQLLQ
;
A
#
# COMPACT_ATOMS: atom_id res chain seq x y z
N THR A 1 6.34 7.64 -22.80
CA THR A 1 6.30 7.11 -24.19
C THR A 1 6.18 5.60 -24.13
N LEU A 2 5.79 4.92 -25.22
CA LEU A 2 5.65 3.45 -25.25
C LEU A 2 6.92 2.71 -24.76
N GLY A 3 8.12 3.27 -25.03
CA GLY A 3 9.38 2.72 -24.54
C GLY A 3 9.55 2.78 -23.01
N GLN A 4 9.15 3.90 -22.37
CA GLN A 4 9.23 4.04 -20.91
C GLN A 4 8.25 3.12 -20.16
N GLN A 5 7.10 2.81 -20.77
CA GLN A 5 6.14 1.86 -20.21
C GLN A 5 6.67 0.43 -20.27
N ASN A 6 7.30 0.05 -21.39
CA ASN A 6 7.92 -1.27 -21.53
C ASN A 6 9.10 -1.45 -20.56
N ASP A 7 9.90 -0.41 -20.35
CA ASP A 7 10.99 -0.43 -19.37
C ASP A 7 10.45 -0.55 -17.93
N ALA A 8 9.40 0.21 -17.59
CA ALA A 8 8.78 0.15 -16.26
C ALA A 8 8.18 -1.23 -15.96
N GLU A 9 7.51 -1.84 -16.92
CA GLU A 9 6.99 -3.21 -16.76
C GLU A 9 8.11 -4.23 -16.60
N LEU A 10 9.19 -4.13 -17.38
CA LEU A 10 10.36 -5.00 -17.25
C LEU A 10 10.97 -4.91 -15.85
N TYR A 11 11.23 -3.69 -15.37
CA TYR A 11 11.80 -3.49 -14.03
C TYR A 11 10.85 -3.94 -12.92
N ALA A 12 9.54 -3.76 -13.09
CA ALA A 12 8.54 -4.28 -12.16
C ALA A 12 8.60 -5.82 -12.08
N ARG A 13 8.72 -6.52 -13.21
CA ARG A 13 8.89 -7.99 -13.22
C ARG A 13 10.17 -8.44 -12.52
N ILE A 14 11.30 -7.78 -12.79
CA ILE A 14 12.57 -8.07 -12.10
C ILE A 14 12.46 -7.81 -10.60
N ALA A 15 11.79 -6.72 -10.19
CA ALA A 15 11.56 -6.40 -8.79
C ALA A 15 10.69 -7.47 -8.11
N LEU A 16 9.65 -7.96 -8.80
CA LEU A 16 8.80 -9.03 -8.29
C LEU A 16 9.59 -10.33 -8.09
N GLU A 17 10.40 -10.75 -9.07
CA GLU A 17 11.23 -11.96 -8.95
C GLU A 17 12.17 -11.87 -7.74
N ARG A 18 12.77 -10.70 -7.50
CA ARG A 18 13.63 -10.48 -6.32
C ARG A 18 12.84 -10.53 -5.01
N ALA A 19 11.64 -9.94 -4.99
CA ALA A 19 10.78 -9.99 -3.82
C ALA A 19 10.29 -11.42 -3.52
N GLU A 20 9.99 -12.21 -4.56
CA GLU A 20 9.63 -13.63 -4.42
C GLU A 20 10.78 -14.45 -3.82
N GLU A 21 12.00 -14.26 -4.31
CA GLU A 21 13.18 -14.94 -3.77
C GLU A 21 13.49 -14.52 -2.33
N GLU A 22 13.41 -13.23 -2.02
CA GLU A 22 13.58 -12.73 -0.66
C GLU A 22 12.55 -13.32 0.29
N LEU A 23 11.26 -13.35 -0.08
CA LEU A 23 10.21 -13.96 0.76
C LEU A 23 10.27 -15.48 0.83
N ARG A 24 10.99 -16.13 -0.08
CA ARG A 24 11.30 -17.57 -0.01
C ARG A 24 12.40 -17.82 1.02
N LEU A 25 13.40 -16.95 1.10
CA LEU A 25 14.52 -17.05 2.06
C LEU A 25 14.16 -16.52 3.45
N HIS A 26 13.36 -15.45 3.48
CA HIS A 26 12.99 -14.66 4.65
C HIS A 26 11.47 -14.42 4.66
N PRO A 27 10.67 -15.46 4.96
CA PRO A 27 9.21 -15.38 4.88
C PRO A 27 8.56 -14.38 5.84
N GLU A 28 9.28 -13.92 6.86
CA GLU A 28 8.93 -12.95 7.89
C GLU A 28 9.27 -11.50 7.52
N ASN A 29 9.73 -11.22 6.29
CA ASN A 29 10.03 -9.87 5.87
C ASN A 29 8.75 -9.12 5.43
N ALA A 30 8.06 -8.50 6.40
CA ALA A 30 6.81 -7.76 6.16
C ALA A 30 6.98 -6.68 5.09
N ASN A 31 8.07 -5.91 5.15
CA ASN A 31 8.36 -4.83 4.23
C ASN A 31 8.54 -5.34 2.79
N CYS A 32 9.25 -6.45 2.59
CA CYS A 32 9.38 -7.07 1.28
C CYS A 32 8.03 -7.54 0.71
N ALA A 33 7.18 -8.15 1.56
CA ALA A 33 5.83 -8.55 1.16
C ALA A 33 4.97 -7.33 0.74
N CYS A 34 5.07 -6.22 1.46
CA CYS A 34 4.36 -4.98 1.11
C CYS A 34 4.84 -4.42 -0.24
N LEU A 35 6.16 -4.30 -0.42
CA LEU A 35 6.75 -3.78 -1.66
C LEU A 35 6.42 -4.67 -2.86
N GLY A 36 6.49 -5.99 -2.71
CA GLY A 36 6.08 -6.93 -3.75
C GLY A 36 4.60 -6.81 -4.10
N ALA A 37 3.73 -6.52 -3.12
CA ALA A 37 2.32 -6.27 -3.38
C ALA A 37 2.08 -4.99 -4.20
N ILE A 38 2.82 -3.92 -3.92
CA ILE A 38 2.76 -2.67 -4.71
C ILE A 38 3.15 -2.95 -6.17
N VAL A 39 4.20 -3.74 -6.38
CA VAL A 39 4.65 -4.15 -7.72
C VAL A 39 3.58 -5.01 -8.41
N LEU A 40 2.96 -5.95 -7.71
CA LEU A 40 1.86 -6.76 -8.24
C LEU A 40 0.66 -5.89 -8.62
N ALA A 41 0.31 -4.88 -7.81
CA ALA A 41 -0.74 -3.93 -8.13
C ALA A 41 -0.43 -3.13 -9.41
N PHE A 42 0.82 -2.67 -9.55
CA PHE A 42 1.29 -1.99 -10.76
C PHE A 42 1.19 -2.88 -12.01
N LEU A 43 1.51 -4.17 -11.89
CA LEU A 43 1.39 -5.16 -12.97
C LEU A 43 -0.06 -5.61 -13.24
N GLY A 44 -1.04 -5.10 -12.49
CA GLY A 44 -2.46 -5.46 -12.62
C GLY A 44 -2.83 -6.80 -11.97
N GLU A 45 -1.93 -7.43 -11.22
CA GLU A 45 -2.13 -8.71 -10.53
C GLU A 45 -2.84 -8.52 -9.17
N ARG A 46 -4.06 -7.94 -9.23
CA ARG A 46 -4.87 -7.53 -8.07
C ARG A 46 -4.95 -8.57 -6.96
N ASP A 47 -5.34 -9.81 -7.29
CA ASP A 47 -5.60 -10.83 -6.27
C ASP A 47 -4.31 -11.26 -5.54
N ARG A 48 -3.18 -11.27 -6.25
CA ARG A 48 -1.88 -11.57 -5.64
C ARG A 48 -1.41 -10.40 -4.80
N ALA A 49 -1.59 -9.17 -5.27
CA ALA A 49 -1.28 -7.96 -4.50
C ALA A 49 -2.02 -7.97 -3.15
N ALA A 50 -3.34 -8.20 -3.16
CA ALA A 50 -4.13 -8.29 -1.93
C ALA A 50 -3.61 -9.38 -0.97
N LYS A 51 -3.31 -10.59 -1.47
CA LYS A 51 -2.74 -11.67 -0.66
C LYS A 51 -1.38 -11.33 -0.05
N TRP A 52 -0.55 -10.57 -0.75
CA TRP A 52 0.77 -10.17 -0.26
C TRP A 52 0.67 -9.04 0.77
N LEU A 53 -0.28 -8.12 0.61
CA LEU A 53 -0.61 -7.16 1.66
C LEU A 53 -1.16 -7.85 2.91
N ASP A 54 -2.05 -8.82 2.75
CA ASP A 54 -2.56 -9.65 3.86
C ASP A 54 -1.43 -10.32 4.62
N ARG A 55 -0.49 -10.93 3.89
CA ARG A 55 0.70 -11.53 4.49
C ARG A 55 1.55 -10.51 5.21
N SER A 56 1.82 -9.36 4.59
CA SER A 56 2.65 -8.29 5.17
C SER A 56 2.06 -7.79 6.50
N LEU A 57 0.77 -7.48 6.52
CA LEU A 57 0.04 -7.04 7.71
C LEU A 57 -0.07 -8.14 8.78
N ALA A 58 -0.11 -9.42 8.40
CA ALA A 58 -0.11 -10.52 9.35
C ALA A 58 1.26 -10.73 10.03
N ILE A 59 2.36 -10.41 9.34
CA ILE A 59 3.72 -10.52 9.87
C ILE A 59 3.99 -9.39 10.87
N ASP A 60 3.74 -8.14 10.48
CA ASP A 60 3.86 -6.99 11.38
C ASP A 60 2.64 -6.07 11.24
N PRO A 61 1.59 -6.29 12.06
CA PRO A 61 0.38 -5.48 11.99
C PRO A 61 0.58 -4.06 12.52
N ASN A 62 1.68 -3.75 13.22
CA ASN A 62 1.91 -2.47 13.89
C ASN A 62 2.96 -1.61 13.18
N ASP A 63 3.61 -2.11 12.13
CA ASP A 63 4.52 -1.29 11.32
C ASP A 63 3.72 -0.20 10.59
N ILE A 64 3.92 1.03 11.05
CA ILE A 64 3.20 2.21 10.56
C ILE A 64 3.44 2.49 9.07
N ASN A 65 4.60 2.10 8.53
CA ASN A 65 4.90 2.25 7.10
C ASN A 65 4.17 1.18 6.28
N VAL A 66 4.16 -0.06 6.77
CA VAL A 66 3.41 -1.15 6.14
C VAL A 66 1.92 -0.83 6.11
N GLN A 67 1.36 -0.35 7.23
CA GLN A 67 -0.05 0.07 7.30
C GLN A 67 -0.39 1.13 6.26
N TYR A 68 0.43 2.17 6.13
CA TYR A 68 0.19 3.26 5.17
C TYR A 68 0.31 2.77 3.72
N ASN A 69 1.40 2.07 3.39
CA ASN A 69 1.61 1.54 2.03
C ASN A 69 0.52 0.54 1.63
N ALA A 70 0.07 -0.30 2.57
CA ALA A 70 -1.06 -1.20 2.35
C ALA A 70 -2.36 -0.43 2.14
N ALA A 71 -2.60 0.65 2.90
CA ALA A 71 -3.77 1.50 2.68
C ALA A 71 -3.77 2.14 1.29
N CYS A 72 -2.63 2.70 0.84
CA CYS A 72 -2.49 3.25 -0.51
C CYS A 72 -2.77 2.18 -1.56
N THR A 73 -2.14 1.01 -1.41
CA THR A 73 -2.28 -0.08 -2.38
C THR A 73 -3.72 -0.60 -2.42
N TYR A 74 -4.40 -0.78 -1.28
CA TYR A 74 -5.82 -1.14 -1.26
C TYR A 74 -6.70 -0.08 -1.92
N ALA A 75 -6.41 1.22 -1.77
CA ALA A 75 -7.15 2.28 -2.45
C ALA A 75 -6.98 2.22 -3.97
N LEU A 76 -5.77 1.95 -4.46
CA LEU A 76 -5.47 1.76 -5.89
C LEU A 76 -6.12 0.50 -6.45
N LEU A 77 -6.15 -0.58 -5.65
CA LEU A 77 -6.89 -1.78 -5.96
C LEU A 77 -8.40 -1.56 -5.80
N GLY A 78 -8.93 -0.46 -5.28
CA GLY A 78 -10.38 -0.32 -5.11
C GLY A 78 -10.98 -1.11 -3.93
N GLU A 79 -10.14 -1.62 -3.04
CA GLU A 79 -10.52 -2.24 -1.76
C GLU A 79 -10.73 -1.14 -0.70
N PHE A 80 -11.74 -0.28 -0.93
CA PHE A 80 -11.90 0.99 -0.21
C PHE A 80 -12.07 0.84 1.30
N GLU A 81 -12.92 -0.09 1.75
CA GLU A 81 -13.13 -0.31 3.19
C GLU A 81 -11.84 -0.74 3.88
N ARG A 82 -11.08 -1.65 3.26
CA ARG A 82 -9.81 -2.16 3.79
C ARG A 82 -8.75 -1.06 3.89
N SER A 83 -8.70 -0.19 2.88
CA SER A 83 -7.83 1.00 2.89
C SER A 83 -8.18 1.92 4.06
N ILE A 84 -9.46 2.22 4.24
CA ILE A 84 -9.92 3.13 5.29
C ILE A 84 -9.75 2.54 6.69
N ASP A 85 -9.98 1.24 6.88
CA ASP A 85 -9.74 0.54 8.15
C ASP A 85 -8.28 0.70 8.59
N LEU A 86 -7.33 0.56 7.66
CA LEU A 86 -5.90 0.78 7.94
C LEU A 86 -5.60 2.24 8.26
N LEU A 87 -6.20 3.19 7.56
CA LEU A 87 -6.01 4.62 7.83
C LEU A 87 -6.54 5.02 9.20
N GLU A 88 -7.65 4.44 9.64
CA GLU A 88 -8.19 4.64 11.00
C GLU A 88 -7.25 4.11 12.08
N ALA A 89 -6.58 2.97 11.85
CA ALA A 89 -5.57 2.42 12.76
C ALA A 89 -4.24 3.20 12.73
N TRP A 90 -3.87 3.73 11.57
CA TRP A 90 -2.61 4.43 11.33
C TRP A 90 -2.60 5.87 11.88
N LEU A 91 -3.70 6.61 11.69
CA LEU A 91 -3.76 8.05 11.97
C LEU A 91 -3.38 8.46 13.41
N PRO A 92 -3.80 7.73 14.47
CA PRO A 92 -3.41 8.05 15.85
C PRO A 92 -1.90 7.95 16.08
N GLN A 93 -1.21 7.08 15.34
CA GLN A 93 0.22 6.80 15.46
C GLN A 93 1.07 7.74 14.58
N ALA A 94 0.47 8.30 13.52
CA ALA A 94 1.15 9.14 12.55
C ALA A 94 1.69 10.43 13.15
N GLY A 95 2.97 10.74 12.87
CA GLY A 95 3.60 12.01 13.22
C GLY A 95 3.12 13.18 12.35
N ALA A 96 3.54 14.40 12.69
CA ALA A 96 3.09 15.62 12.01
C ALA A 96 3.41 15.64 10.50
N GLU A 97 4.60 15.18 10.11
CA GLU A 97 5.03 15.11 8.71
C GLU A 97 4.18 14.11 7.91
N MET A 98 3.98 12.90 8.45
CA MET A 98 3.15 11.87 7.84
C MET A 98 1.71 12.35 7.61
N ARG A 99 1.13 13.04 8.60
CA ARG A 99 -0.22 13.64 8.48
C ARG A 99 -0.30 14.72 7.40
N LEU A 100 0.79 15.44 7.15
CA LEU A 100 0.86 16.44 6.08
C LEU A 100 0.84 15.78 4.70
N TRP A 101 1.58 14.68 4.53
CA TRP A 101 1.58 13.90 3.30
C TRP A 101 0.21 13.26 3.04
N PHE A 102 -0.37 12.60 4.03
CA PHE A 102 -1.68 11.97 3.95
C PHE A 102 -2.78 12.90 3.40
N LYS A 103 -2.82 14.18 3.81
CA LYS A 103 -3.82 15.14 3.31
C LYS A 103 -3.79 15.28 1.78
N ASN A 104 -2.59 15.21 1.21
CA ASN A 104 -2.32 15.54 -0.20
C ASN A 104 -2.03 14.31 -1.07
N ASP A 105 -2.05 13.11 -0.48
CA ASP A 105 -1.71 11.89 -1.19
C ASP A 105 -2.73 11.60 -2.30
N SER A 106 -2.22 11.33 -3.50
CA SER A 106 -3.03 11.04 -4.69
C SER A 106 -3.58 9.63 -4.68
N ASP A 107 -2.96 8.68 -3.98
CA ASP A 107 -3.37 7.29 -3.95
C ASP A 107 -4.77 7.14 -3.32
N PHE A 108 -5.13 8.06 -2.44
CA PHE A 108 -6.44 8.12 -1.81
C PHE A 108 -7.50 8.89 -2.63
N ALA A 109 -7.21 9.28 -3.87
CA ALA A 109 -8.18 9.98 -4.71
C ALA A 109 -9.51 9.21 -4.85
N SER A 110 -9.45 7.88 -4.92
CA SER A 110 -10.62 7.00 -5.04
C SER A 110 -11.47 6.91 -3.76
N VAL A 111 -10.87 7.10 -2.59
CA VAL A 111 -11.55 7.06 -1.29
C VAL A 111 -11.86 8.44 -0.70
N ARG A 112 -11.40 9.51 -1.36
CA ARG A 112 -11.48 10.88 -0.84
C ARG A 112 -12.92 11.33 -0.59
N SER A 113 -13.92 10.86 -1.35
CA SER A 113 -15.34 11.16 -1.12
C SER A 113 -16.00 10.30 -0.04
N HIS A 114 -15.31 9.27 0.47
CA HIS A 114 -15.89 8.35 1.44
C HIS A 114 -16.16 9.05 2.78
N PRO A 115 -17.34 8.87 3.42
CA PRO A 115 -17.68 9.56 4.66
C PRO A 115 -16.67 9.33 5.81
N ARG A 116 -16.17 8.09 5.95
CA ARG A 116 -15.14 7.75 6.94
C ARG A 116 -13.81 8.46 6.65
N TYR A 117 -13.40 8.53 5.38
CA TYR A 117 -12.18 9.25 4.98
C TYR A 117 -12.28 10.75 5.27
N GLN A 118 -13.44 11.36 4.98
CA GLN A 118 -13.71 12.76 5.29
C GLN A 118 -13.61 13.05 6.80
N LYS A 119 -14.10 12.12 7.65
CA LYS A 119 -13.94 12.23 9.10
C LYS A 119 -12.47 12.20 9.52
N LEU A 120 -11.64 11.38 8.89
CA LEU A 120 -10.19 11.37 9.15
C LEU A 120 -9.53 12.71 8.79
N LEU A 121 -9.91 13.33 7.67
CA LEU A 121 -9.40 14.66 7.30
C LEU A 121 -9.80 15.75 8.31
N GLN A 122 -11.00 15.67 8.87
CA GLN A 122 -11.48 16.63 9.88
C GLN A 122 -10.69 16.53 11.20
N LEU A 123 -10.20 15.33 11.57
CA LEU A 123 -9.36 15.14 12.76
C LEU A 123 -7.97 15.77 12.63
N LEU A 124 -7.60 16.21 11.44
CA LEU A 124 -6.30 16.83 11.15
C LEU A 124 -6.35 18.36 11.04
N GLN A 125 -7.51 18.97 11.28
CA GLN A 125 -7.70 20.41 11.35
C GLN A 125 -7.35 20.93 12.75
#